data_AF-A0A656KL05-F1
#
_entry.id   AF-A0A656KL05-F1
#
_cell.length_a   1.000
_cell.length_b   1.000
_cell.length_c   1.000
_cell.angle_alpha   90.00
_cell.angle_beta   90.00
_cell.angle_gamma   90.00
#
_symmetry.space_group_name_H-M   'P 1'
#
loop_
_entity.id
_entity.type
_entity.pdbx_description
1 polymer ?
#
loop_
_entity_poly.entity_id
_entity_poly.type
_entity_poly.pdbx_seq_one_letter_code
_entity_poly.pdbx_strand_id
1 'polypeptide(L)'
;MAESVDKEKWGKSFNPKDPGDLTEKIVNGYILHTKLWYEKGEYKDYELWEVFREDFEGWTAEIFNMGDTKIRRDFRNFLVQHGVYIPRDGGKLFGALFKVVIDENFHEWTEQEVKEYMKNAKDIFSRFYPSRQTTLAVPTLQGPLLEQMPLSSSIKIGIKSEPSPLTKTFGLQDSCTSPYAF
;
A
#
# COMPACT_ATOMS: atom_id res chain seq x y z
N MET A 1 -21.00 -14.08 -0.23
CA MET A 1 -19.65 -14.53 -0.64
C MET A 1 -19.74 -15.90 -1.32
N ALA A 2 -19.75 -17.03 -0.60
CA ALA A 2 -19.67 -18.36 -1.23
C ALA A 2 -20.81 -18.73 -2.18
N GLU A 3 -22.02 -18.18 -2.00
CA GLU A 3 -23.17 -18.37 -2.91
C GLU A 3 -23.15 -17.42 -4.12
N SER A 4 -22.37 -16.33 -4.02
CA SER A 4 -22.31 -15.22 -4.97
C SER A 4 -21.29 -15.43 -6.10
N VAL A 5 -20.61 -16.57 -6.11
CA VAL A 5 -19.43 -16.88 -6.94
C VAL A 5 -19.61 -18.26 -7.58
N ASP A 6 -19.17 -18.39 -8.84
CA ASP A 6 -19.05 -19.68 -9.50
C ASP A 6 -17.74 -20.36 -9.09
N LYS A 7 -17.84 -21.57 -8.52
CA LYS A 7 -16.68 -22.32 -8.02
C LYS A 7 -15.88 -23.01 -9.12
N GLU A 8 -16.51 -23.35 -10.24
CA GLU A 8 -15.86 -24.03 -11.35
C GLU A 8 -15.08 -23.05 -12.23
N LYS A 9 -15.50 -21.78 -12.28
CA LYS A 9 -14.84 -20.69 -13.00
C LYS A 9 -13.87 -19.86 -12.12
N TRP A 10 -13.86 -20.07 -10.80
CA TRP A 10 -12.94 -19.37 -9.89
C TRP A 10 -11.47 -19.52 -10.31
N GLY A 11 -10.78 -18.40 -10.50
CA GLY A 11 -9.37 -18.35 -10.90
C GLY A 11 -9.06 -18.82 -12.32
N LYS A 12 -10.08 -18.98 -13.18
CA LYS A 12 -9.91 -19.24 -14.62
C LYS A 12 -9.98 -17.92 -15.42
N SER A 13 -9.48 -17.97 -16.65
CA SER A 13 -9.62 -16.89 -17.63
C SER A 13 -11.09 -16.55 -17.87
N PHE A 14 -11.39 -15.26 -18.00
CA PHE A 14 -12.71 -14.73 -18.33
C PHE A 14 -12.71 -14.21 -19.77
N ASN A 15 -13.73 -14.53 -20.56
CA ASN A 15 -13.89 -14.00 -21.91
C ASN A 15 -15.08 -13.02 -21.98
N PRO A 16 -14.86 -11.69 -22.12
CA PRO A 16 -15.96 -10.72 -22.18
C PRO A 16 -16.84 -10.86 -23.44
N LYS A 17 -16.44 -11.69 -24.41
CA LYS A 17 -17.20 -11.98 -25.64
C LYS A 17 -17.95 -13.33 -25.60
N ASP A 18 -17.78 -14.15 -24.56
CA ASP A 18 -18.49 -15.41 -24.39
C ASP A 18 -19.73 -15.22 -23.49
N PRO A 19 -20.97 -15.37 -24.00
CA PRO A 19 -22.18 -15.30 -23.19
C PRO A 19 -22.20 -16.30 -22.01
N GLY A 20 -21.44 -17.39 -22.08
CA GLY A 20 -21.29 -18.35 -20.98
C GLY A 20 -20.55 -17.78 -19.76
N ASP A 21 -19.67 -16.79 -19.95
CA ASP A 21 -18.98 -16.09 -18.86
C ASP A 21 -19.76 -14.88 -18.34
N LEU A 22 -20.73 -14.38 -19.10
CA LEU A 22 -21.55 -13.21 -18.77
C LEU A 22 -22.69 -13.52 -17.77
N THR A 23 -22.34 -14.09 -16.61
CA THR A 23 -23.25 -14.30 -15.48
C THR A 23 -22.74 -13.60 -14.21
N GLU A 24 -23.67 -13.13 -13.36
CA GLU A 24 -23.32 -12.45 -12.09
C GLU A 24 -22.29 -13.25 -11.27
N LYS A 25 -22.45 -14.57 -11.16
CA LYS A 25 -21.57 -15.42 -10.34
C LYS A 25 -20.15 -15.53 -10.89
N ILE A 26 -20.00 -15.54 -12.21
CA ILE A 26 -18.68 -15.59 -12.86
C ILE A 26 -18.01 -14.21 -12.77
N VAL A 27 -18.74 -13.14 -13.08
CA VAL A 27 -18.26 -11.74 -12.96
C VAL A 27 -17.84 -11.42 -11.52
N ASN A 28 -18.65 -11.78 -10.53
CA ASN A 28 -18.31 -11.65 -9.10
C ASN A 28 -17.06 -12.46 -8.74
N GLY A 29 -16.96 -13.68 -9.26
CA GLY A 29 -15.80 -14.55 -9.07
C GLY A 29 -14.52 -13.93 -9.59
N TYR A 30 -14.55 -13.39 -10.82
CA TYR A 30 -13.41 -12.73 -11.43
C TYR A 30 -12.97 -11.49 -10.63
N ILE A 31 -13.89 -10.56 -10.35
CA ILE A 31 -13.59 -9.34 -9.57
C ILE A 31 -12.94 -9.68 -8.21
N LEU A 32 -13.50 -10.64 -7.48
CA LEU A 32 -12.97 -11.04 -6.17
C LEU A 32 -11.63 -11.77 -6.26
N HIS A 33 -11.45 -12.63 -7.27
CA HIS A 33 -10.20 -13.36 -7.48
C HIS A 33 -9.05 -12.40 -7.86
N THR A 34 -9.31 -11.47 -8.78
CA THR A 34 -8.33 -10.47 -9.23
C THR A 34 -7.96 -9.51 -8.08
N LYS A 35 -8.93 -9.06 -7.28
CA LYS A 35 -8.65 -8.31 -6.03
C LYS A 35 -7.71 -9.06 -5.07
N LEU A 36 -7.91 -10.37 -4.88
CA LEU A 36 -7.03 -11.18 -4.03
C LEU A 36 -5.61 -11.34 -4.59
N TRP A 37 -5.42 -11.24 -5.91
CA TRP A 37 -4.09 -11.19 -6.52
C TRP A 37 -3.43 -9.82 -6.31
N TYR A 38 -4.17 -8.73 -6.45
CA TYR A 38 -3.66 -7.39 -6.16
C TYR A 38 -3.24 -7.24 -4.70
N GLU A 39 -4.03 -7.76 -3.75
CA GLU A 39 -3.68 -7.81 -2.32
C GLU A 39 -2.39 -8.62 -2.07
N LYS A 40 -2.21 -9.77 -2.72
CA LYS A 40 -1.02 -10.62 -2.55
C LYS A 40 0.26 -10.05 -3.15
N GLY A 41 0.15 -9.29 -4.24
CA GLY A 41 1.29 -8.63 -4.88
C GLY A 41 1.62 -7.25 -4.31
N GLU A 42 0.86 -6.76 -3.32
CA GLU A 42 0.99 -5.40 -2.76
C GLU A 42 0.91 -4.26 -3.81
N TYR A 43 0.18 -4.53 -4.90
CA TYR A 43 -0.01 -3.64 -6.04
C TYR A 43 -0.62 -2.30 -5.59
N LYS A 44 -0.06 -1.20 -6.08
CA LYS A 44 -0.50 0.16 -5.74
C LYS A 44 -0.14 1.20 -6.81
N ASP A 45 -0.74 2.37 -6.67
CA ASP A 45 -0.51 3.57 -7.47
C ASP A 45 -0.59 3.25 -8.98
N TYR A 46 0.44 3.59 -9.76
CA TYR A 46 0.50 3.35 -11.21
C TYR A 46 0.44 1.85 -11.56
N GLU A 47 1.18 1.02 -10.82
CA GLU A 47 1.29 -0.43 -11.10
C GLU A 47 -0.07 -1.11 -10.99
N LEU A 48 -0.85 -0.76 -9.95
CA LEU A 48 -2.22 -1.27 -9.78
C LEU A 48 -3.17 -0.78 -10.87
N TRP A 49 -3.03 0.47 -11.33
CA TRP A 49 -3.83 1.00 -12.43
C TRP A 49 -3.51 0.30 -13.75
N GLU A 50 -2.23 0.06 -14.04
CA GLU A 50 -1.76 -0.60 -15.26
C GLU A 50 -2.32 -2.04 -15.34
N VAL A 51 -2.06 -2.88 -14.33
CA VAL A 51 -2.58 -4.27 -14.33
C VAL A 51 -4.11 -4.34 -14.26
N PHE A 52 -4.77 -3.36 -13.62
CA PHE A 52 -6.24 -3.26 -13.64
C PHE A 52 -6.79 -2.99 -15.04
N ARG A 53 -6.09 -2.23 -15.87
CA ARG A 53 -6.51 -2.01 -17.26
C ARG A 53 -6.31 -3.26 -18.12
N GLU A 54 -5.21 -3.98 -17.91
CA GLU A 54 -4.90 -5.24 -18.62
C GLU A 54 -5.88 -6.36 -18.25
N ASP A 55 -6.08 -6.65 -16.96
CA ASP A 55 -6.97 -7.72 -16.47
C ASP A 55 -8.44 -7.51 -16.88
N PHE A 56 -8.85 -6.26 -17.06
CA PHE A 56 -10.22 -5.91 -17.44
C PHE A 56 -10.33 -5.43 -18.89
N GLU A 57 -9.34 -5.70 -19.75
CA GLU A 57 -9.39 -5.34 -21.17
C GLU A 57 -10.67 -5.91 -21.83
N GLY A 58 -11.36 -5.06 -22.61
CA GLY A 58 -12.60 -5.44 -23.29
C GLY A 58 -13.83 -5.59 -22.39
N TRP A 59 -13.73 -5.36 -21.08
CA TRP A 59 -14.91 -5.24 -20.21
C TRP A 59 -15.69 -3.96 -20.52
N THR A 60 -17.02 -4.06 -20.58
CA THR A 60 -17.90 -2.89 -20.69
C THR A 60 -18.50 -2.50 -19.34
N ALA A 61 -19.08 -1.31 -19.30
CA ALA A 61 -19.87 -0.83 -18.16
C ALA A 61 -20.99 -1.82 -17.76
N GLU A 62 -21.59 -2.50 -18.73
CA GLU A 62 -22.65 -3.50 -18.53
C GLU A 62 -22.11 -4.77 -17.87
N ILE A 63 -20.92 -5.24 -18.26
CA ILE A 63 -20.28 -6.42 -17.65
C ILE A 63 -19.98 -6.13 -16.18
N PHE A 64 -19.38 -4.96 -15.86
CA PHE A 64 -19.27 -4.53 -14.47
C PHE A 64 -20.64 -4.45 -13.77
N ASN A 65 -21.70 -4.03 -14.47
CA ASN A 65 -23.02 -3.92 -13.89
C ASN A 65 -23.70 -5.27 -13.58
N MET A 66 -23.27 -6.37 -14.20
CA MET A 66 -23.73 -7.73 -13.84
C MET A 66 -23.26 -8.16 -12.45
N GLY A 67 -22.12 -7.65 -11.97
CA GLY A 67 -21.59 -7.98 -10.65
C GLY A 67 -22.40 -7.34 -9.50
N ASP A 68 -22.41 -7.96 -8.33
CA ASP A 68 -23.11 -7.45 -7.15
C ASP A 68 -22.62 -6.03 -6.76
N THR A 69 -23.56 -5.23 -6.25
CA THR A 69 -23.31 -3.84 -5.87
C THR A 69 -22.36 -3.72 -4.67
N LYS A 70 -22.32 -4.68 -3.76
CA LYS A 70 -21.39 -4.69 -2.62
C LYS A 70 -19.99 -5.10 -3.07
N ILE A 71 -19.88 -6.13 -3.92
CA ILE A 71 -18.59 -6.56 -4.52
C ILE A 71 -17.94 -5.43 -5.32
N ARG A 72 -18.68 -4.78 -6.23
CA ARG A 72 -18.19 -3.58 -6.95
C ARG A 72 -17.74 -2.46 -6.02
N ARG A 73 -18.47 -2.24 -4.92
CA ARG A 73 -18.19 -1.17 -3.95
C ARG A 73 -16.91 -1.46 -3.16
N ASP A 74 -16.72 -2.70 -2.74
CA ASP A 74 -15.51 -3.18 -2.08
C ASP A 74 -14.30 -3.05 -2.99
N PHE A 75 -14.42 -3.51 -4.24
CA PHE A 75 -13.33 -3.44 -5.22
C PHE A 75 -12.93 -1.99 -5.56
N ARG A 76 -13.90 -1.10 -5.80
CA ARG A 76 -13.61 0.34 -5.95
C ARG A 76 -12.99 0.94 -4.70
N ASN A 77 -13.39 0.53 -3.50
CA ASN A 77 -12.76 1.03 -2.29
C ASN A 77 -11.29 0.58 -2.23
N PHE A 78 -11.01 -0.69 -2.49
CA PHE A 78 -9.66 -1.24 -2.57
C PHE A 78 -8.77 -0.46 -3.56
N LEU A 79 -9.22 -0.31 -4.81
CA LEU A 79 -8.50 0.43 -5.86
C LEU A 79 -8.12 1.85 -5.40
N VAL A 80 -9.09 2.58 -4.82
CA VAL A 80 -8.89 3.96 -4.36
C VAL A 80 -7.99 4.04 -3.11
N GLN A 81 -8.10 3.09 -2.18
CA GLN A 81 -7.21 3.01 -1.00
C GLN A 81 -5.75 2.74 -1.38
N HIS A 82 -5.54 2.05 -2.51
CA HIS A 82 -4.23 1.73 -3.07
C HIS A 82 -3.79 2.70 -4.17
N GLY A 83 -4.48 3.83 -4.37
CA GLY A 83 -3.96 4.96 -5.17
C GLY A 83 -4.53 5.10 -6.58
N VAL A 84 -5.42 4.21 -7.02
CA VAL A 84 -6.13 4.38 -8.30
C VAL A 84 -7.29 5.36 -8.11
N TYR A 85 -7.22 6.53 -8.74
CA TYR A 85 -8.28 7.53 -8.62
C TYR A 85 -9.60 7.06 -9.25
N ILE A 86 -10.69 7.14 -8.48
CA ILE A 86 -12.06 6.88 -8.97
C ILE A 86 -12.99 7.94 -8.35
N PRO A 87 -13.62 8.81 -9.15
CA PRO A 87 -14.41 9.92 -8.62
C PRO A 87 -15.62 9.44 -7.82
N ARG A 88 -16.05 10.27 -6.86
CA ARG A 88 -17.23 10.07 -6.00
C ARG A 88 -18.33 11.09 -6.32
N ASP A 89 -18.46 11.44 -7.59
CA ASP A 89 -19.37 12.44 -8.19
C ASP A 89 -20.88 12.08 -8.16
N GLY A 90 -21.27 11.01 -7.46
CA GLY A 90 -22.63 10.46 -7.50
C GLY A 90 -22.96 9.65 -8.76
N GLY A 91 -22.00 9.50 -9.69
CA GLY A 91 -22.13 8.70 -10.90
C GLY A 91 -22.32 7.20 -10.63
N LYS A 92 -22.76 6.47 -11.66
CA LYS A 92 -22.95 5.02 -11.58
C LYS A 92 -21.59 4.32 -11.46
N LEU A 93 -21.39 3.60 -10.36
CA LEU A 93 -20.14 2.93 -9.99
C LEU A 93 -19.50 2.08 -11.11
N PHE A 94 -20.31 1.32 -11.85
CA PHE A 94 -19.84 0.48 -12.95
C PHE A 94 -19.31 1.29 -14.14
N GLY A 95 -19.90 2.47 -14.41
CA GLY A 95 -19.39 3.41 -15.39
C GLY A 95 -18.08 4.07 -14.95
N ALA A 96 -17.91 4.30 -13.64
CA ALA A 96 -16.65 4.80 -13.09
C ALA A 96 -15.52 3.76 -13.19
N LEU A 97 -15.80 2.48 -12.90
CA LEU A 97 -14.84 1.38 -13.10
C LEU A 97 -14.46 1.23 -14.58
N PHE A 98 -15.45 1.23 -15.48
CA PHE A 98 -15.22 1.16 -16.93
C PHE A 98 -14.38 2.35 -17.46
N LYS A 99 -14.60 3.57 -16.96
CA LYS A 99 -13.78 4.73 -17.31
C LYS A 99 -12.29 4.48 -17.02
N VAL A 100 -11.95 3.89 -15.87
CA VAL A 100 -10.55 3.60 -15.52
C VAL A 100 -9.93 2.56 -16.45
N VAL A 101 -10.70 1.56 -16.91
CA VAL A 101 -10.23 0.56 -17.90
C VAL A 101 -9.83 1.22 -19.22
N ILE A 102 -10.66 2.15 -19.71
CA ILE A 102 -10.44 2.81 -21.02
C ILE A 102 -9.55 4.05 -20.96
N ASP A 103 -9.26 4.60 -19.78
CA ASP A 103 -8.43 5.80 -19.65
C ASP A 103 -6.97 5.46 -19.98
N GLU A 104 -6.42 6.08 -21.01
CA GLU A 104 -5.03 5.86 -21.43
C GLU A 104 -4.01 6.47 -20.47
N ASN A 105 -4.42 7.35 -19.55
CA ASN A 105 -3.52 8.10 -18.68
C ASN A 105 -3.77 7.78 -17.21
N PHE A 106 -2.68 7.62 -16.44
CA PHE A 106 -2.78 7.51 -14.99
C PHE A 106 -3.12 8.87 -14.37
N HIS A 107 -4.25 8.96 -13.66
CA HIS A 107 -4.62 10.16 -12.92
C HIS A 107 -3.79 10.29 -11.63
N GLU A 108 -2.86 11.24 -11.62
CA GLU A 108 -2.17 11.65 -10.40
C GLU A 108 -3.10 12.47 -9.49
N TRP A 109 -3.13 12.09 -8.21
CA TRP A 109 -4.01 12.71 -7.23
C TRP A 109 -3.61 14.17 -6.92
N THR A 110 -4.57 15.09 -7.03
CA THR A 110 -4.39 16.45 -6.54
C THR A 110 -4.52 16.52 -5.00
N GLU A 111 -3.90 17.53 -4.37
CA GLU A 111 -4.05 17.76 -2.93
C GLU A 111 -5.51 17.90 -2.49
N GLN A 112 -6.35 18.50 -3.34
CA GLN A 112 -7.77 18.71 -3.09
C GLN A 112 -8.52 17.37 -3.03
N GLU A 113 -8.26 16.47 -3.99
CA GLU A 113 -8.86 15.13 -4.04
C GLU A 113 -8.41 14.26 -2.87
N VAL A 114 -7.12 14.31 -2.51
CA VAL A 114 -6.58 13.67 -1.29
C VAL A 114 -7.32 14.16 -0.05
N LYS A 115 -7.42 15.49 0.13
CA LYS A 115 -8.13 16.12 1.27
C LYS A 115 -9.61 15.77 1.30
N GLU A 116 -10.27 15.65 0.15
CA GLU A 116 -11.68 15.26 0.08
C GLU A 116 -11.88 13.79 0.43
N TYR A 117 -11.05 12.90 -0.11
CA TYR A 117 -11.11 11.47 0.18
C TYR A 117 -10.85 11.18 1.66
N MET A 118 -9.83 11.83 2.25
CA MET A 118 -9.48 11.70 3.67
C MET A 118 -10.59 12.12 4.65
N LYS A 119 -11.59 12.93 4.26
CA LYS A 119 -12.75 13.24 5.11
C LYS A 119 -13.59 12.00 5.46
N ASN A 120 -13.54 10.97 4.61
CA ASN A 120 -14.43 9.80 4.68
C ASN A 120 -13.68 8.46 4.71
N ALA A 121 -12.37 8.45 4.46
CA ALA A 121 -11.54 7.25 4.47
C ALA A 121 -10.99 6.95 5.88
N LYS A 122 -10.87 5.66 6.22
CA LYS A 122 -10.24 5.21 7.49
C LYS A 122 -8.78 4.82 7.30
N ASP A 123 -8.52 4.08 6.23
CA ASP A 123 -7.25 3.42 5.91
C ASP A 123 -6.86 3.70 4.46
N ILE A 124 -5.58 4.00 4.22
CA ILE A 124 -5.04 4.37 2.90
C ILE A 124 -3.59 3.87 2.82
N PHE A 125 -3.21 3.28 1.68
CA PHE A 125 -1.94 2.56 1.47
C PHE A 125 -1.08 3.13 0.33
N SER A 126 -1.61 4.10 -0.41
CA SER A 126 -0.96 4.79 -1.53
C SER A 126 0.10 5.82 -1.11
N ARG A 127 1.13 6.02 -1.95
CA ARG A 127 2.19 7.02 -1.74
C ARG A 127 1.72 8.48 -1.80
N PHE A 128 0.57 8.76 -2.42
CA PHE A 128 0.04 10.12 -2.61
C PHE A 128 -0.52 10.75 -1.34
N TYR A 129 -0.54 9.99 -0.24
CA TYR A 129 -1.06 10.42 1.03
C TYR A 129 0.12 10.69 1.97
N PRO A 130 0.18 11.87 2.63
CA PRO A 130 1.04 11.99 3.78
C PRO A 130 0.57 10.92 4.75
N SER A 131 1.46 9.98 5.05
CA SER A 131 1.19 8.97 6.06
C SER A 131 0.77 9.68 7.34
N ARG A 132 0.07 8.96 8.23
CA ARG A 132 0.15 9.29 9.65
C ARG A 132 1.60 9.00 10.07
N GLN A 133 2.55 9.84 9.64
CA GLN A 133 3.85 9.93 10.25
C GLN A 133 3.53 10.22 11.69
N THR A 134 3.78 9.22 12.54
CA THR A 134 3.71 9.38 13.98
C THR A 134 4.42 10.67 14.28
N THR A 135 3.68 11.67 14.79
CA THR A 135 4.28 12.86 15.37
C THR A 135 4.99 12.39 16.64
N LEU A 136 6.16 11.79 16.45
CA LEU A 136 7.27 11.86 17.38
C LEU A 136 7.67 13.33 17.39
N ALA A 137 6.82 14.13 18.04
CA ALA A 137 7.25 15.34 18.68
C ALA A 137 8.31 14.88 19.67
N VAL A 138 9.56 14.83 19.21
CA VAL A 138 10.72 14.90 20.08
C VAL A 138 10.43 16.10 20.97
N PRO A 139 10.19 15.91 22.28
CA PRO A 139 10.06 17.04 23.16
C PRO A 139 11.43 17.70 23.10
N THR A 140 11.50 18.89 22.50
CA THR A 140 12.68 19.73 22.62
C THR A 140 12.89 19.91 24.11
N LEU A 141 13.85 19.17 24.68
CA LEU A 141 14.29 19.40 26.03
C LEU A 141 14.87 20.81 26.05
N GLN A 142 14.06 21.79 26.46
CA GLN A 142 14.57 23.02 27.00
C GLN A 142 15.43 22.63 28.21
N GLY A 143 16.74 22.51 27.95
CA GLY A 143 17.73 22.39 29.01
C GLY A 143 17.56 23.57 29.97
N PRO A 144 17.64 23.34 31.30
CA PRO A 144 17.49 24.42 32.26
C PRO A 144 18.47 25.56 31.97
N LEU A 145 17.96 26.78 32.01
CA LEU A 145 18.77 27.99 32.03
C LEU A 145 19.74 27.90 33.21
N LEU A 146 21.04 28.04 32.97
CA LEU A 146 22.06 28.06 34.02
C LEU A 146 21.89 29.33 34.87
N GLU A 147 21.14 29.23 35.96
CA GLU A 147 21.29 30.19 37.06
C GLU A 147 22.72 30.08 37.62
N GLN A 148 23.34 31.24 37.81
CA GLN A 148 24.73 31.32 38.24
C GLN A 148 24.85 30.98 39.72
N MET A 149 25.50 29.86 40.04
CA MET A 149 25.91 29.58 41.41
C MET A 149 27.01 30.56 41.85
N PRO A 150 26.93 31.14 43.06
CA PRO A 150 28.00 32.00 43.58
C PRO A 150 29.25 31.19 43.94
N LEU A 151 30.41 31.81 43.72
CA LEU A 151 31.72 31.29 44.11
C LEU A 151 31.84 31.13 45.63
N SER A 152 32.16 29.93 46.11
CA SER A 152 32.66 29.71 47.47
C SER A 152 33.76 28.64 47.54
N SER A 153 34.97 29.12 47.79
CA SER A 153 36.14 28.49 48.42
C SER A 153 36.38 26.96 48.38
N SER A 154 37.53 26.62 47.78
CA SER A 154 38.61 25.79 48.37
C SER A 154 38.38 24.30 48.67
N ILE A 155 39.20 23.43 48.05
CA ILE A 155 40.40 22.81 48.69
C ILE A 155 41.24 22.05 47.62
N LYS A 156 42.51 21.78 47.93
CA LYS A 156 43.58 21.33 47.00
C LYS A 156 43.74 19.79 46.92
N ILE A 157 44.68 19.37 46.05
CA ILE A 157 45.37 18.04 45.96
C ILE A 157 44.62 17.03 45.05
N GLY A 158 45.27 16.29 44.14
CA GLY A 158 46.70 16.20 43.83
C GLY A 158 47.03 15.43 42.53
N ILE A 159 48.33 15.38 42.21
CA ILE A 159 48.97 14.89 40.97
C ILE A 159 49.00 13.34 40.88
N LYS A 160 48.80 12.70 39.70
CA LYS A 160 49.82 11.89 38.93
C LYS A 160 49.31 11.08 37.70
N SER A 161 50.10 11.14 36.62
CA SER A 161 50.50 10.10 35.62
C SER A 161 49.53 9.17 34.85
N GLU A 162 49.56 9.31 33.51
CA GLU A 162 49.84 8.30 32.44
C GLU A 162 50.32 6.85 32.80
N PRO A 163 50.40 5.89 31.83
CA PRO A 163 49.67 5.69 30.57
C PRO A 163 49.21 4.20 30.30
N SER A 164 48.80 3.90 29.05
CA SER A 164 48.52 2.62 28.33
C SER A 164 49.56 1.47 28.55
N PRO A 165 49.45 0.18 28.04
CA PRO A 165 48.86 -0.21 26.72
C PRO A 165 48.44 -1.70 26.38
N LEU A 166 48.06 -1.91 25.11
CA LEU A 166 48.45 -3.01 24.15
C LEU A 166 47.85 -4.45 24.13
N THR A 167 47.25 -4.79 22.96
CA THR A 167 47.21 -6.12 22.25
C THR A 167 46.49 -7.33 22.90
N LYS A 168 46.05 -8.39 22.20
CA LYS A 168 46.52 -8.97 20.91
C LYS A 168 45.41 -9.44 19.92
N THR A 169 45.68 -10.45 19.06
CA THR A 169 45.15 -10.50 17.67
C THR A 169 45.14 -11.93 17.05
N PHE A 170 44.32 -12.15 16.00
CA PHE A 170 44.15 -13.36 15.13
C PHE A 170 43.33 -14.54 15.70
N GLY A 171 42.61 -15.35 14.91
CA GLY A 171 42.41 -15.46 13.44
C GLY A 171 41.06 -16.14 13.09
N LEU A 172 40.48 -16.06 11.87
CA LEU A 172 40.78 -16.87 10.65
C LEU A 172 40.58 -18.40 10.91
N GLN A 173 39.75 -19.19 10.20
CA GLN A 173 39.28 -19.18 8.79
C GLN A 173 37.97 -19.99 8.53
N ASP A 174 37.29 -19.70 7.42
CA ASP A 174 36.77 -20.58 6.31
C ASP A 174 36.17 -21.98 6.60
N SER A 175 35.25 -22.59 5.80
CA SER A 175 34.34 -22.20 4.70
C SER A 175 33.51 -23.46 4.29
N CYS A 176 32.90 -23.48 3.08
CA CYS A 176 32.42 -24.69 2.34
C CYS A 176 31.14 -25.43 2.84
N THR A 177 30.24 -25.97 2.00
CA THR A 177 29.84 -25.74 0.59
C THR A 177 28.42 -26.31 0.38
N SER A 178 27.69 -25.86 -0.65
CA SER A 178 26.50 -26.53 -1.23
C SER A 178 26.79 -26.86 -2.70
N PRO A 179 26.43 -28.03 -3.26
CA PRO A 179 25.11 -28.14 -3.91
C PRO A 179 24.48 -29.55 -3.91
N TYR A 180 23.19 -29.62 -4.30
CA TYR A 180 22.58 -30.83 -4.89
C TYR A 180 21.73 -30.44 -6.09
N ALA A 181 21.86 -31.20 -7.17
CA ALA A 181 20.99 -31.19 -8.33
C ALA A 181 20.96 -32.59 -8.93
N PHE A 182 19.76 -33.16 -9.12
CA PHE A 182 19.34 -34.11 -10.15
C PHE A 182 17.82 -34.29 -10.06
#